data_AF-A0A098T3H2-F1
#
_entry.id   AF-A0A098T3H2-F1
#
_cell.length_a   1.000
_cell.length_b   1.000
_cell.length_c   1.000
_cell.angle_alpha   90.00
_cell.angle_beta   90.00
_cell.angle_gamma   90.00
#
_symmetry.space_group_name_H-M   'P 1'
#
loop_
_entity.id
_entity.type
_entity.pdbx_description
1 polymer ?
#
loop_
_entity_poly.entity_id
_entity_poly.type
_entity_poly.pdbx_seq_one_letter_code
_entity_poly.pdbx_strand_id
1 'polypeptide(L)'
;VMARAHAAGTPVIAVDLPSGLSGRTGVPTGACFAAAHTVTFAALKPGHLLMPGRALCGLMHLCDIGIPARLIASADPVWRNHAGLYRDRLPVQTAESHKYSRGHLVVFSGPLIAGGASRLAAMAGLRAGAGLVTIASP
;
A
#
# COMPACT_ATOMS: atom_id res chain seq x y z
N VAL A 1 -29.74 1.32 -14.77
CA VAL A 1 -28.70 2.22 -15.35
C VAL A 1 -27.39 1.49 -15.56
N MET A 2 -26.77 0.93 -14.52
CA MET A 2 -25.51 0.16 -14.63
C MET A 2 -25.52 -0.91 -15.74
N ALA A 3 -26.53 -1.78 -15.76
CA ALA A 3 -26.65 -2.82 -16.78
C ALA A 3 -26.68 -2.26 -18.21
N ARG A 4 -27.30 -1.09 -18.41
CA ARG A 4 -27.33 -0.42 -19.72
C ARG A 4 -25.98 0.17 -20.09
N ALA A 5 -25.27 0.77 -19.14
CA ALA A 5 -23.93 1.31 -19.36
C ALA A 5 -22.92 0.20 -19.70
N HIS A 6 -22.97 -0.93 -19.00
CA HIS A 6 -22.15 -2.10 -19.32
C HIS A 6 -22.50 -2.70 -20.69
N ALA A 7 -23.79 -2.88 -21.00
CA ALA A 7 -24.21 -3.42 -22.29
C ALA A 7 -23.81 -2.52 -23.48
N ALA A 8 -23.77 -1.20 -23.28
CA ALA A 8 -23.36 -0.24 -24.29
C ALA A 8 -21.82 -0.15 -24.46
N GLY A 9 -21.03 -0.84 -23.63
CA GLY A 9 -19.56 -0.78 -23.69
C GLY A 9 -18.97 0.62 -23.47
N THR A 10 -19.75 1.55 -22.90
CA THR A 10 -19.32 2.94 -22.73
C THR A 10 -18.38 3.07 -21.53
N PRO A 11 -17.19 3.69 -21.68
CA PRO A 11 -16.30 3.94 -20.56
C PRO A 11 -17.00 4.75 -19.46
N VAL A 12 -16.91 4.26 -18.21
CA VAL A 12 -17.49 4.93 -17.04
C VAL A 12 -16.42 5.74 -16.34
N ILE A 13 -16.71 7.01 -16.07
CA ILE A 13 -15.89 7.86 -15.21
C ILE A 13 -16.64 8.04 -13.88
N ALA A 14 -16.04 7.61 -12.78
CA ALA A 14 -16.57 7.84 -11.45
C ALA A 14 -16.11 9.20 -10.93
N VAL A 15 -17.04 9.94 -10.34
CA VAL A 15 -16.77 11.19 -9.62
C VAL A 15 -16.79 10.89 -8.13
N ASP A 16 -15.73 11.27 -7.45
CA ASP A 16 -15.36 10.92 -6.08
C ASP A 16 -15.08 9.44 -5.82
N LEU A 17 -16.05 8.57 -6.07
CA LEU A 17 -15.99 7.13 -5.80
C LEU A 17 -16.96 6.41 -6.77
N PRO A 18 -16.61 5.21 -7.29
CA PRO A 18 -17.58 4.39 -8.03
C PRO A 18 -18.86 4.20 -7.19
N SER A 19 -20.02 4.54 -7.77
CA SER A 19 -21.28 4.42 -7.04
C SER A 19 -21.51 2.96 -6.64
N GLY A 20 -21.87 2.74 -5.37
CA GLY A 20 -22.01 1.41 -4.78
C GLY A 20 -20.76 0.88 -4.10
N LEU A 21 -19.64 1.62 -4.11
CA LEU A 21 -18.44 1.29 -3.35
C LEU A 21 -18.46 1.97 -1.98
N SER A 22 -18.01 1.27 -0.93
CA SER A 22 -17.72 1.90 0.36
C SER A 22 -16.36 2.59 0.33
N GLY A 23 -16.33 3.91 0.53
CA GLY A 23 -15.08 4.67 0.62
C GLY A 23 -14.22 4.28 1.84
N ARG A 24 -14.83 3.72 2.89
CA ARG A 24 -14.12 3.33 4.11
C ARG A 24 -13.46 1.96 4.00
N THR A 25 -14.15 0.98 3.42
CA THR A 25 -13.72 -0.42 3.45
C THR A 25 -13.25 -0.94 2.09
N GLY A 26 -13.61 -0.27 0.99
CA GLY A 26 -13.36 -0.78 -0.36
C GLY A 26 -14.25 -1.96 -0.74
N VAL A 27 -15.29 -2.25 0.03
CA VAL A 27 -16.25 -3.32 -0.25
C VAL A 27 -17.49 -2.73 -0.95
N PRO A 28 -17.95 -3.31 -2.07
CA PRO A 28 -19.23 -2.95 -2.67
C PRO A 28 -20.39 -3.16 -1.69
N THR A 29 -21.28 -2.19 -1.57
CA THR A 29 -22.50 -2.27 -0.73
C THR A 29 -23.70 -2.84 -1.49
N GLY A 30 -23.46 -3.43 -2.67
CA GLY A 30 -24.47 -3.88 -3.62
C GLY A 30 -23.91 -3.83 -5.04
N ALA A 31 -24.76 -3.48 -6.01
CA ALA A 31 -24.31 -3.21 -7.37
C ALA A 31 -23.33 -2.02 -7.37
N CYS A 32 -22.11 -2.24 -7.86
CA CYS A 32 -21.07 -1.21 -7.95
C CYS A 32 -20.56 -1.06 -9.39
N PHE A 33 -20.37 0.18 -9.83
CA PHE A 33 -19.76 0.43 -11.13
C PHE A 33 -18.29 0.00 -11.15
N ALA A 34 -17.83 -0.51 -12.29
CA ALA A 34 -16.42 -0.59 -12.63
C ALA A 34 -16.09 0.63 -13.50
N ALA A 35 -15.28 1.55 -12.97
CA ALA A 35 -14.88 2.76 -13.67
C ALA A 35 -13.60 2.55 -14.47
N ALA A 36 -13.51 3.16 -15.64
CA ALA A 36 -12.24 3.31 -16.37
C ALA A 36 -11.34 4.34 -15.69
N HIS A 37 -11.95 5.40 -15.15
CA HIS A 37 -11.28 6.44 -14.38
C HIS A 37 -12.10 6.84 -13.16
N THR A 38 -11.43 7.18 -12.05
CA THR A 38 -12.07 7.81 -10.89
C THR A 38 -11.38 9.12 -10.58
N VAL A 39 -12.14 10.22 -10.57
CA VAL A 39 -11.67 11.55 -10.17
C VAL A 39 -12.15 11.81 -8.75
N THR A 40 -11.24 11.83 -7.78
CA THR A 40 -11.56 12.11 -6.38
C THR A 40 -10.90 13.39 -5.90
N PHE A 41 -11.39 13.91 -4.79
CA PHE A 41 -11.03 15.24 -4.31
C PHE A 41 -10.43 15.18 -2.91
N ALA A 42 -9.55 16.12 -2.63
CA ALA A 42 -8.91 16.40 -1.34
C ALA A 42 -7.97 15.30 -0.82
N ALA A 43 -8.43 14.05 -0.75
CA ALA A 43 -7.64 12.91 -0.34
C ALA A 43 -8.18 11.61 -0.94
N LEU A 44 -7.29 10.63 -1.04
CA LEU A 44 -7.67 9.26 -1.36
C LEU A 44 -8.37 8.64 -0.14
N LYS A 45 -9.57 8.10 -0.38
CA LYS A 45 -10.29 7.27 0.59
C LYS A 45 -9.68 5.86 0.61
N PRO A 46 -9.71 5.12 1.74
CA PRO A 46 -9.21 3.74 1.79
C PRO A 46 -9.79 2.82 0.71
N GLY A 47 -11.07 3.00 0.36
CA GLY A 47 -11.72 2.21 -0.69
C GLY A 47 -11.12 2.37 -2.08
N HIS A 48 -10.36 3.44 -2.34
CA HIS A 48 -9.58 3.61 -3.59
C HIS A 48 -8.29 2.79 -3.61
N LEU A 49 -7.87 2.25 -2.47
CA LEU A 49 -6.57 1.61 -2.29
C LEU A 49 -6.70 0.14 -1.88
N LEU A 50 -7.78 -0.20 -1.17
CA LEU A 50 -8.06 -1.55 -0.71
C LEU A 50 -8.82 -2.36 -1.76
N MET A 51 -8.49 -3.65 -1.87
CA MET A 51 -9.26 -4.59 -2.68
C MET A 51 -10.56 -4.98 -1.96
N PRO A 52 -11.66 -5.28 -2.69
CA PRO A 52 -11.75 -5.27 -4.16
C PRO A 52 -11.93 -3.87 -4.77
N GLY A 53 -12.26 -2.85 -3.97
CA GLY A 53 -12.61 -1.50 -4.44
C GLY A 53 -11.60 -0.85 -5.37
N ARG A 54 -10.30 -1.03 -5.11
CA ARG A 54 -9.23 -0.56 -5.99
C ARG A 54 -9.41 -1.00 -7.45
N ALA A 55 -9.83 -2.25 -7.68
CA ALA A 55 -10.03 -2.78 -9.01
C ALA A 55 -11.23 -2.15 -9.74
N LEU A 56 -12.19 -1.61 -8.99
CA LEU A 56 -13.39 -0.95 -9.52
C LEU A 56 -13.18 0.53 -9.81
N CYS A 57 -12.08 1.13 -9.35
CA CYS A 57 -11.82 2.55 -9.51
C CYS A 57 -11.09 2.91 -10.81
N GLY A 58 -10.52 1.93 -11.51
CA GLY A 58 -9.72 2.18 -12.72
C GLY A 58 -8.50 3.09 -12.44
N LEU A 59 -8.19 3.99 -13.37
CA LEU A 59 -7.13 4.97 -13.19
C LEU A 59 -7.60 6.11 -12.26
N MET A 60 -6.87 6.29 -11.15
CA MET A 60 -7.18 7.29 -10.12
C MET A 60 -6.59 8.66 -10.46
N HIS A 61 -7.42 9.70 -10.35
CA HIS A 61 -7.02 11.11 -10.38
C HIS A 61 -7.37 11.75 -9.05
N LEU A 62 -6.38 12.35 -8.38
CA LEU A 62 -6.61 13.14 -7.17
C LEU A 62 -6.55 14.62 -7.54
N CYS A 63 -7.69 15.29 -7.48
CA CYS A 63 -7.80 16.71 -7.77
C CYS A 63 -7.75 17.52 -6.47
N ASP A 64 -6.85 18.49 -6.44
CA ASP A 64 -6.86 19.53 -5.41
C ASP A 64 -7.99 20.51 -5.71
N ILE A 65 -8.82 20.76 -4.70
CA ILE A 65 -9.97 21.67 -4.76
C ILE A 65 -9.84 22.80 -3.72
N GLY A 66 -8.63 23.02 -3.19
CA GLY A 66 -8.32 24.10 -2.26
C GLY A 66 -8.70 23.80 -0.80
N ILE A 67 -8.94 22.53 -0.43
CA ILE A 67 -9.21 22.15 0.96
C ILE A 67 -7.88 22.15 1.73
N PRO A 68 -7.71 22.99 2.77
CA PRO A 68 -6.47 23.02 3.55
C PRO A 68 -6.20 21.67 4.23
N ALA A 69 -4.94 21.21 4.19
CA ALA A 69 -4.55 19.91 4.74
C ALA A 69 -4.95 19.70 6.21
N ARG A 70 -4.95 20.77 7.03
CA ARG A 70 -5.39 20.73 8.44
C ARG A 70 -6.84 20.27 8.62
N LEU A 71 -7.70 20.47 7.61
CA LEU A 71 -9.10 20.06 7.65
C LEU A 71 -9.29 18.58 7.25
N ILE A 72 -8.29 18.00 6.59
CA ILE A 72 -8.25 16.60 6.18
C ILE A 72 -7.57 15.75 7.26
N ALA A 73 -6.74 16.37 8.10
CA ALA A 73 -6.05 15.71 9.19
C ALA A 73 -7.04 15.00 10.13
N SER A 74 -6.74 13.74 10.44
CA SER A 74 -7.50 12.88 11.34
C SER A 74 -6.69 12.65 12.62
N ALA A 75 -7.37 12.49 13.76
CA ALA A 75 -6.75 12.02 15.01
C ALA A 75 -6.17 10.60 14.87
N ASP A 76 -6.74 9.80 13.97
CA ASP A 76 -6.23 8.49 13.57
C ASP A 76 -5.91 8.51 12.05
N PRO A 77 -4.70 8.96 11.65
CA PRO A 77 -4.36 9.13 10.25
C PRO A 77 -3.91 7.81 9.61
N VAL A 78 -4.47 7.51 8.45
CA VAL A 78 -4.03 6.39 7.59
C VAL A 78 -3.28 6.96 6.38
N TRP A 79 -2.18 6.30 6.01
CA TRP A 79 -1.31 6.76 4.94
C TRP A 79 -1.25 5.76 3.78
N ARG A 80 -1.27 6.27 2.54
CA ARG A 80 -0.85 5.48 1.39
C ARG A 80 0.66 5.30 1.49
N ASN A 81 1.13 4.05 1.51
CA ASN A 81 2.55 3.76 1.61
C ASN A 81 3.36 4.51 0.52
N HIS A 82 4.38 5.24 0.95
CA HIS A 82 5.23 6.06 0.09
C HIS A 82 6.60 6.23 0.74
N ALA A 83 7.68 6.25 -0.05
CA ALA A 83 9.04 6.33 0.46
C ALA A 83 9.29 7.55 1.37
N GLY A 84 8.63 8.67 1.08
CA GLY A 84 8.72 9.88 1.91
C GLY A 84 8.23 9.71 3.35
N LEU A 85 7.49 8.65 3.68
CA LEU A 85 7.04 8.37 5.05
C LEU A 85 8.16 7.84 5.96
N TYR A 86 9.18 7.20 5.38
CA TYR A 86 10.21 6.51 6.15
C TYR A 86 11.64 6.84 5.70
N ARG A 87 11.84 7.52 4.55
CA ARG A 87 13.16 7.86 4.01
C ARG A 87 14.08 8.50 5.04
N ASP A 88 13.58 9.50 5.76
CA ASP A 88 14.38 10.28 6.72
C ASP A 88 14.62 9.54 8.05
N ARG A 89 13.95 8.39 8.22
CA ARG A 89 14.11 7.49 9.37
C ARG A 89 14.97 6.27 9.07
N LEU A 90 15.38 6.08 7.81
CA LEU A 90 16.24 4.96 7.45
C LEU A 90 17.67 5.19 7.98
N PRO A 91 18.34 4.16 8.53
CA PRO A 91 19.71 4.28 9.00
C PRO A 91 20.68 4.66 7.87
N VAL A 92 21.43 5.75 8.06
CA VAL A 92 22.48 6.17 7.13
C VAL A 92 23.82 5.60 7.59
N GLN A 93 24.55 4.99 6.67
CA GLN A 93 25.88 4.44 6.96
C GLN A 93 26.93 5.56 6.90
N THR A 94 27.78 5.63 7.91
CA THR A 94 28.91 6.55 8.00
C THR A 94 30.24 5.79 7.84
N ALA A 95 31.35 6.51 7.73
CA ALA A 95 32.68 5.90 7.67
C ALA A 95 33.03 5.05 8.92
N GLU A 96 32.40 5.34 10.06
CA GLU A 96 32.58 4.60 11.32
C GLU A 96 31.67 3.37 11.41
N SER A 97 30.74 3.19 10.47
CA SER A 97 29.79 2.08 10.52
C SER A 97 30.47 0.74 10.24
N HIS A 98 30.24 -0.23 11.12
CA HIS A 98 30.78 -1.58 11.00
C HIS A 98 29.68 -2.64 11.20
N LYS A 99 30.00 -3.91 10.90
CA LYS A 99 29.02 -5.01 10.94
C LYS A 99 28.28 -5.19 12.29
N TYR A 100 28.85 -4.70 13.40
CA TYR A 100 28.21 -4.79 14.71
C TYR A 100 27.37 -3.54 15.06
N SER A 101 27.67 -2.36 14.49
CA SER A 101 26.85 -1.16 14.69
C SER A 101 25.55 -1.18 13.88
N ARG A 102 25.45 -2.08 12.90
CA ARG A 102 24.31 -2.26 11.99
C ARG A 102 23.31 -3.32 12.43
N GLY A 103 23.42 -3.80 13.67
CA GLY A 103 22.57 -4.84 14.24
C GLY A 103 22.83 -6.25 13.68
N HIS A 104 22.28 -7.24 14.38
CA HIS A 104 22.35 -8.65 14.04
C HIS A 104 20.95 -9.24 13.96
N LEU A 105 20.54 -9.68 12.77
CA LEU A 105 19.27 -10.36 12.56
C LEU A 105 19.45 -11.87 12.70
N VAL A 106 18.59 -12.51 13.50
CA VAL A 106 18.50 -13.98 13.56
C VAL A 106 17.21 -14.41 12.87
N VAL A 107 17.32 -15.34 11.92
CA VAL A 107 16.19 -15.93 11.21
C VAL A 107 16.02 -17.37 11.70
N PHE A 108 14.90 -17.63 12.37
CA PHE A 108 14.53 -18.99 12.78
C PHE A 108 13.91 -19.73 11.61
N SER A 109 14.54 -20.83 11.21
CA SER A 109 14.08 -21.64 10.10
C SER A 109 12.98 -22.59 10.51
N GLY A 110 12.07 -22.86 9.56
CA GLY A 110 11.23 -24.06 9.62
C GLY A 110 12.03 -25.35 9.42
N PRO A 111 11.35 -26.50 9.33
CA PRO A 111 11.95 -27.82 9.13
C PRO A 111 12.89 -27.88 7.91
N LEU A 112 13.73 -28.93 7.83
CA LEU A 112 14.75 -29.11 6.77
C LEU A 112 14.22 -28.87 5.34
N ILE A 113 13.01 -29.32 5.04
CA ILE A 113 12.38 -29.16 3.71
C ILE A 113 11.90 -27.73 3.41
N ALA A 114 11.86 -26.84 4.41
CA ALA A 114 11.29 -25.50 4.33
C ALA A 114 12.35 -24.37 4.45
N GLY A 115 13.64 -24.68 4.26
CA GLY A 115 14.74 -23.70 4.40
C GLY A 115 14.73 -22.53 3.41
N GLY A 116 13.94 -22.62 2.32
CA GLY A 116 13.86 -21.57 1.29
C GLY A 116 13.37 -20.23 1.84
N ALA A 117 12.33 -20.24 2.69
CA ALA A 117 11.78 -19.03 3.31
C ALA A 117 12.83 -18.34 4.20
N SER A 118 13.55 -19.12 5.01
CA SER A 118 14.61 -18.65 5.90
C SER A 118 15.74 -17.99 5.13
N ARG A 119 16.15 -18.59 4.00
CA ARG A 119 17.18 -18.02 3.14
C ARG A 119 16.73 -16.70 2.50
N LEU A 120 15.48 -16.61 2.04
CA LEU A 120 14.93 -15.37 1.50
C LEU A 120 14.89 -14.25 2.55
N ALA A 121 14.40 -14.55 3.76
CA ALA A 121 14.37 -13.60 4.86
C ALA A 121 15.78 -13.14 5.26
N ALA A 122 16.74 -14.05 5.34
CA ALA A 122 18.11 -13.72 5.70
C ALA A 122 18.78 -12.80 4.67
N MET A 123 18.61 -13.10 3.38
CA MET A 123 19.13 -12.27 2.29
C MET A 123 18.44 -10.90 2.24
N ALA A 124 17.13 -10.84 2.50
CA ALA A 124 16.40 -9.57 2.60
C ALA A 124 16.93 -8.70 3.74
N GLY A 125 17.21 -9.28 4.91
CA GLY A 125 17.81 -8.57 6.05
C GLY A 125 19.18 -7.96 5.72
N LEU A 126 20.07 -8.73 5.07
CA LEU A 126 21.36 -8.22 4.60
C LEU A 126 21.20 -7.05 3.63
N ARG A 127 20.29 -7.18 2.64
CA ARG A 127 20.01 -6.11 1.66
C ARG A 127 19.38 -4.88 2.28
N ALA A 128 18.57 -5.05 3.33
CA ALA A 128 17.94 -3.96 4.08
C ALA A 128 18.92 -3.22 5.00
N GLY A 129 20.13 -3.75 5.22
CA GLY A 129 21.21 -3.04 5.90
C GLY A 129 21.74 -3.72 7.17
N ALA A 130 21.19 -4.88 7.58
CA ALA A 130 21.71 -5.62 8.73
C ALA A 130 23.21 -5.93 8.57
N GLY A 131 23.99 -5.76 9.64
CA GLY A 131 25.43 -5.97 9.59
C GLY A 131 25.84 -7.44 9.63
N LEU A 132 25.05 -8.26 10.33
CA LEU A 132 25.18 -9.71 10.37
C LEU A 132 23.80 -10.36 10.30
N VAL A 133 23.74 -11.54 9.69
CA VAL A 133 22.53 -12.36 9.67
C VAL A 133 22.90 -13.81 9.94
N THR A 134 22.21 -14.43 10.91
CA THR A 134 22.36 -15.86 11.24
C THR A 134 21.05 -16.58 10.97
N ILE A 135 21.10 -17.73 10.31
CA ILE A 135 19.96 -18.65 10.22
C ILE A 135 20.12 -19.71 11.31
N ALA A 136 19.15 -19.80 12.21
CA ALA A 136 19.04 -20.90 13.16
C ALA A 136 18.16 -21.98 12.52
N SER A 137 18.77 -23.07 12.07
CA SER A 137 18.07 -24.23 11.48
C SER A 137 17.98 -25.37 12.48
N PRO A 138 16.86 -26.13 12.49
CA PRO A 138 16.80 -27.46 13.10
C PRO A 138 17.84 -28.40 12.49
#